data_AF-A0A7C9BKY1-F1
#
_entry.id   AF-A0A7C9BKY1-F1
#
_cell.length_a   1.000
_cell.length_b   1.000
_cell.length_c   1.000
_cell.angle_alpha   90.00
_cell.angle_beta   90.00
_cell.angle_gamma   90.00
#
_symmetry.space_group_name_H-M   'P 1'
#
loop_
_entity.id
_entity.type
_entity.pdbx_description
1 polymer ?
#
loop_
_entity_poly.entity_id
_entity_poly.type
_entity_poly.pdbx_seq_one_letter_code
_entity_poly.pdbx_strand_id
1 'polypeptide(L)'
;MKDDDREAMIRESRACMSVKFHNNPKSMLFWSKCNQRKQHRSLSDAVNYLMWLVNEYKDWQGCVATAAIFDTRSDKGTSASNKMYQYERGRWELMENATF
;
A
#
# COMPACT_ATOMS: atom_id res chain seq x y z
N MET A 1 -1.38 -17.70 9.25
CA MET A 1 -1.21 -17.56 7.79
C MET A 1 0.00 -18.42 7.45
N LYS A 2 -0.13 -19.41 6.56
CA LYS A 2 1.01 -20.27 6.20
C LYS A 2 1.97 -19.45 5.35
N ASP A 3 3.27 -19.70 5.44
CA ASP A 3 4.28 -18.90 4.75
C ASP A 3 4.10 -18.92 3.22
N ASP A 4 3.60 -20.03 2.66
CA ASP A 4 3.26 -20.16 1.24
C ASP A 4 2.17 -19.16 0.77
N ASP A 5 1.19 -18.86 1.64
CA ASP A 5 0.14 -17.88 1.34
C ASP A 5 0.73 -16.47 1.27
N ARG A 6 1.75 -16.18 2.09
CA ARG A 6 2.40 -14.86 2.15
C ARG A 6 3.22 -14.59 0.90
N GLU A 7 3.95 -15.57 0.39
CA GLU A 7 4.73 -15.43 -0.84
C GLU A 7 3.83 -15.29 -2.08
N ALA A 8 2.78 -16.11 -2.17
CA ALA A 8 1.75 -15.95 -3.20
C ALA A 8 1.05 -14.58 -3.09
N MET A 9 0.89 -14.05 -1.87
CA MET A 9 0.41 -12.69 -1.65
C MET A 9 1.31 -11.61 -2.21
N ILE A 10 2.61 -11.68 -1.93
CA ILE A 10 3.59 -10.74 -2.46
C ILE A 10 3.67 -10.81 -3.99
N ARG A 11 3.63 -12.02 -4.57
CA ARG A 11 3.74 -12.24 -6.02
C ARG A 11 2.56 -11.66 -6.82
N GLU A 12 1.36 -11.76 -6.28
CA GLU A 12 0.13 -11.34 -6.97
C GLU A 12 -0.25 -9.89 -6.68
N SER A 13 0.22 -9.34 -5.58
CA SER A 13 0.06 -7.93 -5.26
C SER A 13 1.06 -7.07 -6.03
N ARG A 14 0.63 -5.86 -6.38
CA ARG A 14 1.50 -4.85 -6.99
C ARG A 14 1.94 -3.78 -5.99
N ALA A 15 1.13 -3.57 -4.94
CA ALA A 15 1.46 -2.69 -3.84
C ALA A 15 0.92 -3.23 -2.51
N CYS A 16 1.57 -2.82 -1.43
CA CYS A 16 1.15 -3.07 -0.06
C CYS A 16 1.05 -1.73 0.68
N MET A 17 0.06 -1.58 1.53
CA MET A 17 -0.13 -0.42 2.38
C MET A 17 -0.07 -0.82 3.84
N SER A 18 0.76 -0.13 4.62
CA SER A 18 0.61 -0.09 6.07
C SER A 18 -0.26 1.10 6.45
N VAL A 19 -1.29 0.90 7.27
CA VAL A 19 -2.18 1.97 7.72
C VAL A 19 -2.35 1.89 9.22
N LYS A 20 -2.29 3.04 9.90
CA LYS A 20 -2.58 3.18 11.32
C LYS A 20 -3.78 4.10 11.48
N PHE A 21 -4.76 3.66 12.25
CA PHE A 21 -5.95 4.45 12.54
C PHE A 21 -5.81 5.16 13.89
N HIS A 22 -6.47 6.31 14.05
CA HIS A 22 -6.50 7.05 15.32
C HIS A 22 -7.03 6.18 16.48
N ASN A 23 -8.00 5.32 16.17
CA ASN A 23 -8.68 4.48 17.16
C ASN A 23 -8.02 3.11 17.35
N ASN A 24 -6.93 2.81 16.62
CA ASN A 24 -6.24 1.53 16.71
C ASN A 24 -4.73 1.72 16.87
N PRO A 25 -4.14 1.30 18.01
CA PRO A 25 -2.70 1.42 18.21
C PRO A 25 -1.88 0.51 17.27
N LYS A 26 -2.49 -0.53 16.70
CA LYS A 26 -1.82 -1.46 15.79
C LYS A 26 -1.91 -0.97 14.34
N SER A 27 -0.78 -0.99 13.65
CA SER A 27 -0.74 -0.83 12.19
C SER A 27 -1.32 -2.07 11.52
N MET A 28 -2.17 -1.86 10.52
CA MET A 28 -2.77 -2.89 9.70
C MET A 28 -2.09 -2.92 8.32
N LEU A 29 -1.99 -4.10 7.72
CA LEU A 29 -1.43 -4.28 6.39
C LEU A 29 -2.55 -4.59 5.39
N PHE A 30 -2.59 -3.82 4.31
CA PHE A 30 -3.54 -3.96 3.21
C PHE A 30 -2.80 -4.16 1.91
N TRP A 31 -3.01 -5.32 1.32
CA TRP A 31 -2.47 -5.65 0.02
C TRP A 31 -3.46 -5.20 -1.06
N SER A 32 -2.96 -4.82 -2.23
CA SER A 32 -3.80 -4.40 -3.38
C SER A 32 -4.69 -5.52 -3.96
N LYS A 33 -5.09 -6.53 -3.18
CA LYS A 33 -5.87 -7.69 -3.63
C LYS A 33 -7.37 -7.54 -3.45
N CYS A 34 -7.88 -6.41 -2.97
CA CYS A 34 -9.26 -6.31 -2.52
C CYS A 34 -10.28 -6.40 -3.66
N ASN A 35 -10.68 -7.63 -3.98
CA ASN A 35 -11.96 -8.10 -4.54
C ASN A 35 -12.65 -7.39 -5.72
N GLN A 36 -12.08 -6.40 -6.43
CA GLN A 36 -12.78 -5.76 -7.54
C GLN A 36 -11.88 -5.32 -8.71
N ARG A 37 -12.41 -5.59 -9.92
CA ARG A 37 -11.97 -5.14 -11.26
C ARG A 37 -10.62 -5.67 -11.72
N LYS A 38 -10.65 -6.81 -12.44
CA LYS A 38 -9.60 -7.31 -13.36
C LYS A 38 -8.18 -6.88 -12.95
N GLN A 39 -7.63 -7.45 -11.87
CA GLN A 39 -6.23 -7.37 -11.41
C GLN A 39 -5.52 -6.05 -11.77
N HIS A 40 -5.22 -5.18 -10.79
CA HIS A 40 -4.43 -3.95 -11.01
C HIS A 40 -3.30 -4.21 -12.02
N ARG A 41 -3.50 -3.74 -13.26
CA ARG A 41 -2.67 -4.12 -14.40
C ARG A 41 -1.30 -3.48 -14.29
N SER A 42 -1.23 -2.36 -13.58
CA SER A 42 -0.05 -1.58 -13.29
C SER A 42 0.10 -1.32 -11.78
N LEU A 43 1.32 -0.98 -11.35
CA LEU A 43 1.59 -0.45 -10.01
C LEU A 43 0.72 0.79 -9.72
N SER A 44 0.58 1.69 -10.69
CA SER A 44 -0.18 2.93 -10.53
C SER A 44 -1.64 2.65 -10.18
N ASP A 45 -2.26 1.66 -10.80
CA ASP A 45 -3.65 1.27 -10.47
C ASP A 45 -3.78 0.78 -9.03
N ALA A 46 -2.77 0.03 -8.55
CA ALA A 46 -2.73 -0.47 -7.19
C ALA A 46 -2.52 0.65 -6.17
N VAL A 47 -1.59 1.57 -6.44
CA VAL A 47 -1.34 2.74 -5.59
C VAL A 47 -2.58 3.63 -5.52
N ASN A 48 -3.20 3.95 -6.66
CA ASN A 48 -4.40 4.78 -6.70
C ASN A 48 -5.55 4.18 -5.89
N TYR A 49 -5.71 2.86 -5.94
CA TYR A 49 -6.71 2.16 -5.14
C TYR A 49 -6.43 2.26 -3.63
N LEU A 50 -5.19 2.08 -3.21
CA LEU A 50 -4.80 2.18 -1.80
C LEU A 50 -4.92 3.63 -1.30
N MET A 51 -4.61 4.62 -2.13
CA MET A 51 -4.85 6.04 -1.81
C MET A 51 -6.33 6.35 -1.67
N TRP A 52 -7.18 5.80 -2.55
CA TRP A 52 -8.64 5.91 -2.45
C TRP A 52 -9.16 5.32 -1.14
N LEU A 53 -8.62 4.18 -0.69
CA LEU A 53 -9.00 3.59 0.61
C LEU A 53 -8.75 4.54 1.78
N VAL A 54 -7.65 5.29 1.75
CA VAL A 54 -7.32 6.24 2.83
C VAL A 54 -8.16 7.51 2.77
N ASN A 55 -8.40 8.03 1.56
CA ASN A 55 -9.01 9.35 1.38
C ASN A 55 -10.55 9.31 1.32
N GLU A 56 -11.12 8.29 0.67
CA GLU A 56 -12.51 8.28 0.21
C GLU A 56 -13.34 7.10 0.72
N TYR A 57 -12.71 6.04 1.23
CA TYR A 57 -13.46 4.90 1.75
C TYR A 57 -14.16 5.29 3.06
N LYS A 58 -15.49 5.23 3.04
CA LYS A 58 -16.37 5.76 4.10
C LYS A 58 -16.01 5.26 5.50
N ASP A 59 -15.59 4.01 5.63
CA ASP A 59 -15.25 3.44 6.94
C ASP A 59 -13.89 3.94 7.48
N TRP A 60 -13.04 4.50 6.62
CA TRP A 60 -11.67 4.92 6.94
C TRP A 60 -11.50 6.44 6.94
N GLN A 61 -12.37 7.16 6.24
CA GLN A 61 -12.34 8.60 6.12
C GLN A 61 -12.34 9.26 7.51
N GLY A 62 -11.34 10.09 7.79
CA GLY A 62 -11.17 10.76 9.08
C GLY A 62 -10.64 9.88 10.22
N CYS A 63 -10.48 8.58 9.99
CA CYS A 63 -9.96 7.63 10.98
C CYS A 63 -8.47 7.32 10.77
N VAL A 64 -7.92 7.52 9.57
CA VAL A 64 -6.52 7.23 9.26
C VAL A 64 -5.60 8.28 9.87
N ALA A 65 -4.70 7.84 10.75
CA ALA A 65 -3.68 8.68 11.36
C ALA A 65 -2.44 8.79 10.46
N THR A 66 -1.93 7.64 10.01
CA THR A 66 -0.80 7.56 9.10
C THR A 66 -0.97 6.38 8.14
N ALA A 67 -0.43 6.48 6.93
CA ALA A 67 -0.34 5.35 6.01
C ALA A 67 0.97 5.38 5.22
N ALA A 68 1.41 4.24 4.73
CA ALA A 68 2.55 4.12 3.83
C ALA A 68 2.27 3.06 2.77
N ILE A 69 2.47 3.37 1.50
CA ILE A 69 2.27 2.47 0.36
C ILE A 69 3.65 2.12 -0.22
N PHE A 70 3.87 0.83 -0.44
CA PHE A 70 5.12 0.22 -0.91
C PHE A 70 4.86 -0.54 -2.20
N ASP A 71 5.77 -0.44 -3.18
CA ASP A 71 5.85 -1.38 -4.31
C ASP A 71 6.25 -2.76 -3.77
N THR A 72 5.54 -3.80 -4.20
CA THR A 72 5.79 -5.19 -3.78
C THR A 72 6.60 -5.98 -4.80
N ARG A 73 6.92 -5.39 -5.95
CA ARG A 73 7.74 -6.04 -6.98
C ARG A 73 9.20 -6.03 -6.55
N SER A 74 9.79 -7.21 -6.53
CA SER A 74 11.23 -7.40 -6.37
C SER A 74 11.92 -7.36 -7.73
N ASP A 75 11.94 -6.19 -8.40
CA ASP A 75 12.70 -6.04 -9.63
C ASP A 75 14.20 -5.98 -9.29
N LYS A 76 14.89 -7.12 -9.40
CA LYS A 76 16.34 -7.28 -9.13
C LYS A 76 17.26 -6.58 -10.15
N GLY A 77 16.75 -5.79 -11.09
CA GLY A 77 17.51 -5.44 -12.30
C GLY A 77 17.30 -4.05 -12.89
N THR A 78 16.48 -3.19 -12.31
CA THR A 78 16.29 -1.83 -12.82
C THR A 78 16.48 -0.83 -11.70
N SER A 79 17.27 0.21 -11.95
CA SER A 79 17.57 1.32 -11.02
C SER A 79 16.35 2.16 -10.63
N ALA A 80 15.14 1.64 -10.80
CA ALA A 80 13.89 2.23 -10.35
C ALA A 80 13.80 2.02 -8.84
N SER A 81 14.20 3.03 -8.08
CA SER A 81 14.00 3.10 -6.64
C SER A 81 12.55 2.74 -6.28
N ASN A 82 12.36 1.83 -5.32
CA ASN A 82 11.04 1.52 -4.77
C ASN A 82 10.35 2.83 -4.36
N LYS A 83 9.26 3.17 -5.05
CA LYS A 83 8.46 4.35 -4.72
C LYS A 83 7.71 4.07 -3.44
N MET A 84 7.90 4.92 -2.45
CA MET A 84 7.15 4.87 -1.19
C MET A 84 6.28 6.11 -1.09
N TYR A 85 4.99 5.92 -0.82
CA TYR A 85 4.07 7.03 -0.60
C TYR A 85 3.71 7.05 0.87
N GLN A 86 3.86 8.19 1.53
CA GLN A 86 3.55 8.37 2.94
C GLN A 86 2.38 9.33 3.12
N TYR A 87 1.41 8.95 3.92
CA TYR A 87 0.27 9.78 4.31
C TYR A 87 0.44 10.24 5.74
N GLU A 88 0.59 11.54 5.92
CA GLU A 88 0.62 12.18 7.23
C GLU A 88 -0.14 13.50 7.18
N ARG A 89 -0.85 13.82 8.28
CA ARG A 89 -1.54 15.11 8.47
C ARG A 89 -2.47 15.49 7.30
N GLY A 90 -3.11 14.51 6.67
CA GLY A 90 -4.05 14.75 5.58
C GLY A 90 -3.44 14.85 4.19
N ARG A 91 -2.14 14.55 4.01
CA ARG A 91 -1.44 14.71 2.73
C ARG A 91 -0.61 13.49 2.39
N TRP A 92 -0.54 13.20 1.09
CA TRP A 92 0.35 12.19 0.53
C TRP A 92 1.64 12.83 0.06
N GLU A 93 2.77 12.27 0.46
CA GLU A 93 4.11 12.65 0.05
C GLU A 93 4.80 11.46 -0.62
N LEU A 94 5.48 11.70 -1.74
CA LEU A 94 6.32 10.70 -2.38
C LEU A 94 7.70 10.73 -1.73
N MET A 95 8.09 9.62 -1.12
CA MET A 95 9.40 9.40 -0.55
C MET A 95 10.29 8.78 -1.62
N GLU A 96 11.12 9.61 -2.26
CA GLU A 96 12.22 9.14 -3.10
C GLU A 96 13.39 8.79 -2.17
N ASN A 97 13.78 7.51 -2.15
CA ASN A 97 14.85 6.92 -1.33
C ASN A 97 14.47 6.53 0.11
N ALA A 98 13.78 5.39 0.25
CA ALA A 98 13.96 4.58 1.45
C ALA A 98 15.13 3.62 1.24
N THR A 99 16.33 4.08 1.58
CA THR A 99 17.47 3.19 1.85
C THR A 99 17.11 2.38 3.09
N PHE A 100 16.90 1.07 2.91
CA PHE A 100 16.81 0.11 4.02
C PHE A 100 18.19 -0.12 4.64
#